data_AF-A0A017TAL3-F1
#
_entry.id   AF-A0A017TAL3-F1
#
_cell.length_a   1.000
_cell.length_b   1.000
_cell.length_c   1.000
_cell.angle_alpha   90.00
_cell.angle_beta   90.00
_cell.angle_gamma   90.00
#
_symmetry.space_group_name_H-M   'P 1'
#
loop_
_entity.id
_entity.type
_entity.pdbx_description
1 polymer ?
#
loop_
_entity_poly.entity_id
_entity_poly.type
_entity_poly.pdbx_seq_one_letter_code
_entity_poly.pdbx_strand_id
1 'polypeptide(L)'
;MLATWINLDGIKCFDNVEVDLRIGKDRPHKWVVVYGDNSLGKSTLLKAFGVALTGQPALNALMPSAQGWVREGSSCGVIGTMIQQGPDDRGPGRAEKTSRKRTKASTKKASSAGKVAKVPGPAVKVRKKGRPAREGENRS
;
A
#
# COMPACT_ATOMS: atom_id res chain seq x y z
N MET A 1 -4.88 -12.08 -0.85
CA MET A 1 -4.67 -10.81 -0.14
C MET A 1 -5.84 -10.63 0.78
N LEU A 2 -5.64 -10.20 2.03
CA LEU A 2 -6.71 -10.04 3.00
C LEU A 2 -6.81 -8.56 3.41
N ALA A 3 -7.96 -7.92 3.20
CA ALA A 3 -8.21 -6.60 3.76
C ALA A 3 -8.47 -6.72 5.26
N THR A 4 -7.82 -5.87 6.06
CA THR A 4 -7.96 -5.87 7.53
C THR A 4 -8.74 -4.67 8.02
N TRP A 5 -8.73 -3.55 7.27
CA TRP A 5 -9.32 -2.30 7.71
C TRP A 5 -9.64 -1.39 6.51
N ILE A 6 -10.64 -0.53 6.66
CA ILE A 6 -10.96 0.56 5.72
C ILE A 6 -11.32 1.83 6.50
N ASN A 7 -10.94 2.98 5.95
CA ASN A 7 -11.35 4.31 6.40
C ASN A 7 -11.88 5.12 5.22
N LEU A 8 -13.00 5.81 5.46
CA LEU A 8 -13.55 6.85 4.59
C LEU A 8 -13.66 8.15 5.37
N ASP A 9 -13.03 9.20 4.87
CA ASP A 9 -13.06 10.54 5.44
C ASP A 9 -13.50 11.53 4.35
N GLY A 10 -14.56 12.30 4.59
CA GLY A 10 -15.12 13.24 3.61
C GLY A 10 -15.60 12.58 2.31
N ILE A 11 -16.19 11.38 2.38
CA ILE A 11 -16.66 10.61 1.21
C ILE A 11 -18.20 10.49 1.19
N LYS A 12 -18.85 11.18 0.25
CA LYS A 12 -20.31 11.18 0.06
C LYS A 12 -21.07 11.38 1.37
N CYS A 13 -21.73 10.34 1.87
CA CYS A 13 -22.51 10.37 3.12
C CYS A 13 -21.67 10.06 4.37
N PHE A 14 -20.42 9.65 4.22
CA PHE A 14 -19.49 9.38 5.31
C PHE A 14 -18.70 10.64 5.65
N ASP A 15 -18.80 11.08 6.89
CA ASP A 15 -18.00 12.20 7.41
C ASP A 15 -16.65 11.64 7.82
N ASN A 16 -16.66 10.74 8.80
CA ASN A 16 -15.53 9.91 9.16
C ASN A 16 -16.05 8.51 9.54
N VAL A 17 -15.59 7.47 8.84
CA VAL A 17 -15.93 6.08 9.16
C VAL A 17 -14.70 5.21 9.11
N GLU A 18 -14.53 4.37 10.13
CA GLU A 18 -13.49 3.36 10.20
C GLU A 18 -14.12 2.00 10.48
N VAL A 19 -13.72 0.99 9.71
CA VAL A 19 -14.22 -0.37 9.87
C VAL A 19 -13.04 -1.33 9.94
N ASP A 20 -12.84 -1.95 11.11
CA ASP A 20 -11.92 -3.08 11.28
C ASP A 20 -12.63 -4.37 10.84
N LEU A 21 -12.06 -5.10 9.88
CA LEU A 21 -12.60 -6.36 9.39
C LEU A 21 -12.16 -7.57 10.23
N ARG A 22 -11.45 -7.32 11.32
CA ARG A 22 -10.99 -8.33 12.29
C ARG A 22 -11.75 -8.26 13.61
N ILE A 23 -12.85 -7.50 13.70
CA ILE A 23 -13.59 -7.31 14.96
C ILE A 23 -13.79 -8.65 15.69
N GLY A 24 -13.24 -8.74 16.91
CA GLY A 24 -13.32 -9.91 17.78
C GLY A 24 -12.40 -11.08 17.42
N LYS A 25 -11.43 -10.92 16.51
CA LYS A 25 -10.46 -11.96 16.09
C LYS A 25 -9.10 -11.38 15.71
N ASP A 26 -8.06 -12.22 15.74
CA ASP A 26 -6.73 -11.84 15.25
C ASP A 26 -6.61 -11.87 13.72
N ARG A 27 -7.57 -12.53 13.05
CA ARG A 27 -7.57 -12.74 11.59
C ARG A 27 -8.84 -12.14 10.97
N PRO A 28 -8.75 -11.58 9.75
CA PRO A 28 -9.93 -11.10 9.04
C PRO A 28 -11.00 -12.17 8.88
N HIS A 29 -12.27 -11.77 8.96
CA HIS A 29 -13.38 -12.69 8.71
C HIS A 29 -13.40 -13.11 7.22
N LYS A 30 -13.75 -14.37 6.96
CA LYS A 30 -13.90 -14.87 5.58
C LYS A 30 -15.05 -14.19 4.83
N TRP A 31 -16.08 -13.81 5.58
CA TRP A 31 -17.28 -13.15 5.06
C TRP A 31 -17.62 -12.00 6.00
N VAL A 32 -17.89 -10.84 5.40
CA VAL A 32 -18.37 -9.65 6.10
C VAL A 32 -19.67 -9.24 5.44
N VAL A 33 -20.73 -9.12 6.23
CA VAL A 33 -22.04 -8.69 5.75
C VAL A 33 -22.25 -7.23 6.11
N VAL A 34 -22.47 -6.39 5.10
CA VAL A 34 -22.82 -4.98 5.28
C VAL A 34 -24.32 -4.85 5.09
N TYR A 35 -25.04 -4.50 6.15
CA TYR A 35 -26.49 -4.34 6.15
C TYR A 35 -26.90 -2.92 6.60
N GLY A 36 -28.14 -2.54 6.29
CA GLY A 36 -28.70 -1.22 6.60
C GLY A 36 -29.68 -0.77 5.52
N ASP A 37 -30.37 0.34 5.74
CA ASP A 37 -31.35 0.88 4.80
C ASP A 37 -30.73 1.32 3.48
N ASN A 38 -31.58 1.43 2.46
CA ASN A 38 -31.19 2.01 1.18
C ASN A 38 -30.66 3.43 1.39
N SER A 39 -29.71 3.83 0.54
CA SER A 39 -29.10 5.16 0.59
C SER A 39 -28.18 5.45 1.79
N LEU A 40 -27.95 4.52 2.73
CA LEU A 40 -26.94 4.66 3.79
C LEU A 40 -25.47 4.44 3.33
N GLY A 41 -25.20 4.49 2.03
CA GLY A 41 -23.84 4.40 1.52
C GLY A 41 -23.22 3.01 1.44
N LYS A 42 -23.97 1.91 1.62
CA LYS A 42 -23.45 0.53 1.47
C LYS A 42 -22.72 0.31 0.14
N SER A 43 -23.32 0.74 -0.97
CA SER A 43 -22.70 0.65 -2.30
C SER A 43 -21.50 1.59 -2.44
N THR A 44 -21.48 2.71 -1.71
CA THR A 44 -20.32 3.62 -1.66
C THR A 44 -19.15 2.95 -0.94
N LEU A 45 -19.40 2.30 0.19
CA LEU A 45 -18.38 1.55 0.94
C LEU A 45 -17.76 0.44 0.08
N LEU A 46 -18.56 -0.35 -0.63
CA LEU A 46 -18.05 -1.39 -1.52
C LEU A 46 -17.23 -0.83 -2.69
N LYS A 47 -17.66 0.28 -3.29
CA LYS A 47 -16.89 0.95 -4.34
C LYS A 47 -15.58 1.53 -3.80
N ALA A 48 -15.58 2.06 -2.57
CA ALA A 48 -14.37 2.57 -1.94
C ALA A 48 -13.35 1.44 -1.68
N PHE A 49 -13.81 0.26 -1.26
CA PHE A 49 -12.97 -0.95 -1.24
C PHE A 49 -12.38 -1.26 -2.61
N GLY A 50 -13.21 -1.27 -3.66
CA GLY A 50 -12.75 -1.50 -5.03
C GLY A 50 -11.63 -0.53 -5.41
N VAL A 51 -11.85 0.78 -5.22
CA VAL A 51 -10.86 1.84 -5.47
C VAL A 51 -9.56 1.61 -4.71
N ALA A 52 -9.67 1.35 -3.40
CA ALA A 52 -8.51 1.20 -2.52
C ALA A 52 -7.65 -0.03 -2.87
N LEU A 53 -8.28 -1.10 -3.36
CA LEU A 53 -7.60 -2.35 -3.71
C LEU A 53 -7.03 -2.34 -5.14
N THR A 54 -7.68 -1.64 -6.07
CA THR A 54 -7.25 -1.63 -7.48
C THR A 54 -6.16 -0.62 -7.80
N GLY A 55 -6.01 0.42 -6.97
CA GLY A 55 -5.09 1.51 -7.22
C GLY A 55 -5.43 2.35 -8.46
N GLN A 56 -4.50 3.23 -8.85
CA GLN A 56 -4.69 4.23 -9.91
C GLN A 56 -5.18 3.68 -11.27
N PRO A 57 -4.70 2.52 -11.77
CA PRO A 57 -5.08 2.06 -13.11
C PRO A 57 -6.57 1.74 -13.28
N ALA A 58 -7.21 1.16 -12.26
CA ALA A 58 -8.66 0.88 -12.32
C ALA A 58 -9.51 2.00 -11.73
N LEU A 59 -8.89 3.01 -11.13
CA LEU A 59 -9.60 4.15 -10.55
C LEU A 59 -10.46 4.86 -11.60
N ASN A 60 -9.93 5.06 -12.81
CA ASN A 60 -10.66 5.71 -13.89
C ASN A 60 -11.88 4.90 -14.37
N ALA A 61 -11.88 3.59 -14.19
CA ALA A 61 -13.02 2.73 -14.52
C ALA A 61 -14.09 2.74 -13.41
N LEU A 62 -13.67 2.75 -12.14
CA LEU A 62 -14.59 2.76 -10.99
C LEU A 62 -15.12 4.15 -10.64
N MET A 63 -14.30 5.17 -10.90
CA MET A 63 -14.49 6.58 -10.58
C MET A 63 -13.94 7.44 -11.72
N PRO A 64 -14.68 7.55 -12.85
CA PRO A 64 -14.26 8.36 -14.01
C PRO A 64 -14.07 9.84 -13.67
N SER A 65 -14.78 10.31 -12.64
CA SER A 65 -14.65 11.64 -12.08
C SER A 65 -14.64 11.57 -10.56
N ALA A 66 -13.75 12.33 -9.93
CA ALA A 66 -13.75 12.56 -8.49
C ALA A 66 -14.91 13.48 -8.04
N GLN A 67 -15.54 14.19 -8.99
CA GLN A 67 -16.67 15.06 -8.72
C GLN A 67 -17.86 14.22 -8.19
N GLY A 68 -18.41 14.60 -7.04
CA GLY A 68 -19.50 13.88 -6.37
C GLY A 68 -19.06 12.69 -5.50
N TRP A 69 -17.76 12.47 -5.33
CA TRP A 69 -17.23 11.57 -4.29
C TRP A 69 -16.84 12.29 -3.02
N VAL A 70 -16.23 13.48 -3.15
CA VAL A 70 -15.97 14.36 -2.00
C VAL A 70 -17.31 14.82 -1.43
N ARG A 71 -17.46 14.68 -0.12
CA ARG A 71 -18.65 15.11 0.63
C ARG A 71 -18.85 16.62 0.48
N GLU A 72 -20.11 17.04 0.40
CA GLU A 72 -20.44 18.46 0.37
C GLU A 72 -19.99 19.17 1.65
N GLY A 73 -19.30 20.30 1.51
CA GLY A 73 -18.68 21.03 2.61
C GLY A 73 -17.27 20.55 2.99
N SER A 74 -16.79 19.42 2.45
CA SER A 74 -15.42 18.96 2.63
C SER A 74 -14.51 19.47 1.50
N SER A 75 -13.25 19.81 1.82
CA SER A 75 -12.26 20.25 0.83
C SER A 75 -11.57 19.08 0.12
N CYS A 76 -11.56 17.90 0.74
CA CYS A 76 -11.01 16.67 0.18
C CYS A 76 -11.74 15.44 0.73
N GLY A 77 -11.49 14.30 0.11
CA GLY A 77 -11.94 13.00 0.61
C GLY A 77 -10.80 11.99 0.58
N VAL A 78 -10.74 11.13 1.60
CA VAL A 78 -9.70 10.11 1.76
C VAL A 78 -10.36 8.73 1.81
N ILE A 79 -9.79 7.79 1.05
CA ILE A 79 -10.12 6.37 1.09
C ILE A 79 -8.84 5.62 1.41
N GLY A 80 -8.79 4.97 2.58
CA GLY A 80 -7.65 4.17 3.01
C GLY A 80 -8.05 2.72 3.27
N THR A 81 -7.18 1.77 2.95
CA THR A 81 -7.35 0.38 3.37
C THR A 81 -6.01 -0.21 3.80
N MET A 82 -6.06 -1.15 4.74
CA MET A 82 -4.91 -1.98 5.09
C MET A 82 -5.11 -3.38 4.54
N ILE A 83 -4.04 -3.93 3.96
CA ILE A 83 -4.02 -5.24 3.34
C ILE A 83 -2.88 -6.05 3.95
N GLN A 84 -3.14 -7.32 4.20
CA GLN A 84 -2.17 -8.28 4.72
C GLN A 84 -2.07 -9.46 3.76
N GLN A 85 -0.86 -10.01 3.64
CA GLN A 85 -0.66 -11.24 2.89
C GLN A 85 -1.34 -12.40 3.63
N GLY A 86 -2.26 -13.07 2.94
CA GLY A 86 -2.94 -14.27 3.40
C GLY A 86 -2.07 -15.53 3.24
N PRO A 87 -2.45 -16.65 3.89
CA PRO A 87 -1.71 -17.91 3.81
C PRO A 87 -1.62 -18.47 2.38
N ASP A 88 -2.64 -18.23 1.55
CA ASP A 88 -2.74 -18.73 0.18
C ASP A 88 -2.23 -17.73 -0.87
N ASP A 89 -1.68 -16.60 -0.42
CA ASP A 89 -1.19 -15.56 -1.32
C ASP A 89 0.16 -15.96 -1.88
N ARG A 90 0.17 -16.31 -3.16
CA ARG A 90 1.43 -16.45 -3.92
C ARG A 90 2.08 -15.07 -3.97
N GLY A 91 3.12 -14.88 -3.16
CA GLY A 91 3.93 -13.67 -3.21
C GLY A 91 4.53 -13.46 -4.61
N PRO A 92 4.93 -12.23 -4.98
CA PRO A 92 5.68 -12.01 -6.20
C PRO A 92 6.91 -12.90 -6.13
N GLY A 93 7.00 -13.86 -7.05
CA GLY A 93 7.90 -15.01 -6.94
C GLY A 93 9.27 -14.60 -6.42
N ARG A 94 9.64 -15.10 -5.24
CA ARG A 94 11.04 -15.06 -4.81
C ARG A 94 11.78 -15.78 -5.93
N ALA A 95 12.59 -15.05 -6.70
CA ALA A 95 13.42 -15.65 -7.75
C ALA A 95 14.05 -16.91 -7.16
N GLU A 96 13.67 -18.05 -7.72
CA GLU A 96 14.21 -19.32 -7.30
C GLU A 96 15.71 -19.20 -7.51
N LYS A 97 16.49 -19.23 -6.42
CA LYS A 97 17.93 -19.29 -6.51
C LYS A 97 18.26 -20.68 -7.03
N THR A 98 18.09 -20.90 -8.33
CA THR A 98 18.60 -22.09 -8.99
C THR A 98 20.10 -22.05 -8.78
N SER A 99 20.57 -22.88 -7.86
CA SER A 99 21.98 -23.11 -7.60
C SER A 99 22.58 -23.69 -8.87
N ARG A 100 22.96 -22.83 -9.82
CA ARG A 100 23.79 -23.21 -10.96
C ARG A 100 25.13 -23.63 -10.37
N LYS A 101 25.35 -24.94 -10.26
CA LYS A 101 26.66 -25.52 -10.02
C LYS A 101 27.62 -24.88 -11.03
N ARG A 102 28.62 -24.14 -10.54
CA ARG A 102 29.72 -23.61 -11.35
C ARG A 102 30.47 -24.81 -11.94
N THR A 103 30.18 -25.17 -13.19
CA THR A 103 31.14 -25.90 -14.00
C THR A 103 32.20 -24.92 -14.44
N LYS A 104 33.44 -25.19 -14.04
CA LYS A 104 34.62 -24.44 -14.45
C LYS A 104 34.84 -24.70 -15.94
N ALA A 105 34.64 -23.71 -16.78
CA ALA A 105 35.18 -23.70 -18.13
C ALA A 105 36.21 -22.56 -18.20
N SER A 106 37.49 -22.94 -18.23
CA SER A 106 38.57 -22.03 -18.56
C SER A 106 38.65 -21.88 -20.07
N THR A 107 38.77 -20.65 -20.56
CA THR A 107 39.39 -20.43 -21.87
C THR A 107 40.09 -19.07 -21.87
N LYS A 108 41.37 -19.09 -22.25
CA LYS A 108 42.28 -17.93 -22.27
C LYS A 108 41.97 -17.02 -23.47
N LYS A 109 41.68 -15.75 -23.15
CA LYS A 109 42.16 -14.45 -23.68
C LYS A 109 42.52 -14.31 -25.17
N ALA A 110 42.01 -13.24 -25.79
CA ALA A 110 42.83 -12.20 -26.42
C ALA A 110 42.12 -10.83 -26.45
N SER A 111 42.93 -9.78 -26.31
CA SER A 111 42.72 -8.32 -26.42
C SER A 111 41.76 -7.86 -27.53
N SER A 112 41.02 -6.75 -27.39
CA SER A 112 41.57 -5.39 -27.57
C SER A 112 40.69 -4.26 -26.99
N ALA A 113 41.29 -3.07 -26.97
CA ALA A 113 40.95 -1.89 -26.21
C ALA A 113 39.66 -1.15 -26.61
N GLY A 114 38.97 -0.61 -25.60
CA GLY A 114 37.92 0.39 -25.75
C GLY A 114 37.53 0.96 -24.39
N LYS A 115 38.22 2.03 -23.96
CA LYS A 115 37.88 2.81 -22.75
C LYS A 115 36.56 3.56 -22.99
N VAL A 116 35.56 3.35 -22.13
CA VAL A 116 34.48 4.32 -21.92
C VAL A 116 34.39 4.61 -20.42
N ALA A 117 34.61 5.88 -20.09
CA ALA A 117 34.61 6.41 -18.73
C ALA A 117 33.19 6.38 -18.13
N LYS A 118 33.07 5.85 -16.91
CA LYS A 118 31.85 5.86 -16.13
C LYS A 118 31.80 7.14 -15.29
N VAL A 119 30.88 8.05 -15.63
CA VAL A 119 30.59 9.26 -14.85
C VAL A 119 29.89 8.83 -13.55
N PRO A 120 30.35 9.25 -12.35
CA PRO A 120 29.65 8.97 -11.11
C PRO A 120 28.43 9.87 -10.95
N GLY A 121 27.25 9.27 -10.81
CA GLY A 121 26.03 9.98 -10.40
C GLY A 121 26.13 10.45 -8.94
N PRO A 122 25.40 11.52 -8.56
CA PRO A 122 25.58 12.17 -7.27
C PRO A 122 25.16 11.29 -6.09
N ALA A 123 26.03 11.24 -5.07
CA ALA A 123 25.79 10.55 -3.81
C ALA A 123 24.74 11.30 -2.98
N VAL A 124 23.58 10.68 -2.74
CA VAL A 124 22.57 11.19 -1.81
C VAL A 124 23.00 10.84 -0.37
N LYS A 125 23.34 11.87 0.40
CA LYS A 125 23.73 11.77 1.82
C LYS A 125 22.46 11.77 2.68
N VAL A 126 21.99 10.60 3.12
CA VAL A 126 20.88 10.53 4.08
C VAL A 126 21.40 10.90 5.47
N ARG A 127 20.98 12.07 5.95
CA ARG A 127 21.29 12.58 7.29
C ARG A 127 20.35 11.89 8.29
N LYS A 128 20.88 11.05 9.17
CA LYS A 128 20.11 10.50 10.30
C LYS A 128 19.71 11.65 11.23
N LYS A 129 18.41 11.94 11.33
CA LYS A 129 17.87 12.91 12.29
C LYS A 129 18.06 12.34 13.70
N GLY A 130 18.79 13.06 14.54
CA GLY A 130 19.03 12.69 15.93
C GLY A 130 17.73 12.60 16.72
N ARG A 131 17.66 11.61 17.61
CA ARG A 131 16.60 11.40 18.59
C ARG A 131 16.61 12.58 19.58
N PRO A 132 15.49 13.27 19.85
CA PRO A 132 15.47 14.29 20.90
C PRO A 132 15.61 13.64 22.29
N ALA A 133 16.36 14.31 23.15
CA ALA A 133 16.61 13.94 24.53
C ALA A 133 15.32 14.02 25.37
N ARG A 134 15.15 13.07 26.30
CA ARG A 134 14.13 13.15 27.35
C ARG A 134 14.55 14.25 28.33
N GLU A 135 13.79 15.33 28.36
CA GLU A 135 13.91 16.38 29.36
C GLU A 135 13.24 15.90 30.66
N GLY A 136 13.93 16.11 31.77
CA GLY A 136 13.57 15.59 33.08
C GLY A 136 12.32 16.24 33.66
N GLU A 137 11.45 15.40 34.19
CA GLU A 137 10.34 15.80 35.04
C GLU A 137 10.86 15.89 36.47
N ASN A 138 11.02 17.12 36.96
CA ASN A 138 11.34 17.43 38.35
C ASN A 138 10.43 18.59 38.75
N ARG A 139 9.39 18.29 39.54
CA ARG A 139 8.42 19.14 40.26
C ARG A 139 7.34 18.16 40.75
N SER A 140 6.95 18.04 42.01
CA SER A 140 7.20 18.75 43.27
C SER A 140 6.85 17.79 44.40
#